data_AF-A0A6A4NG18-F1
#
_entry.id   AF-A0A6A4NG18-F1
#
_cell.length_a   1.000
_cell.length_b   1.000
_cell.length_c   1.000
_cell.angle_alpha   90.00
_cell.angle_beta   90.00
_cell.angle_gamma   90.00
#
_symmetry.space_group_name_H-M   'P 1'
#
loop_
_entity.id
_entity.type
_entity.pdbx_description
1 polymer ?
#
loop_
_entity_poly.entity_id
_entity_poly.type
_entity_poly.pdbx_seq_one_letter_code
_entity_poly.pdbx_strand_id
1 'polypeptide(L)'
;MDPRFQSESTKNVTHAILGKIHNLPQEYWSPRIIFSIVGGIGTQIALDDATDSRSFGHFAKVLVEINLKNKLPGQILVEREDFAFFVSIEYEKSTCFLSWMSNH
;
A
#
# COMPACT_ATOMS: atom_id res chain seq x y z
N MET A 1 -6.60 43.26 17.61
CA MET A 1 -7.10 42.01 16.99
C MET A 1 -7.72 42.36 15.65
N ASP A 2 -7.28 41.71 14.58
CA ASP A 2 -7.94 41.61 13.26
C ASP A 2 -7.73 40.13 12.81
N PRO A 3 -8.76 39.42 12.30
CA PRO A 3 -8.88 37.96 12.33
C PRO A 3 -8.40 37.25 11.04
N ARG A 4 -7.54 37.87 10.23
CA ARG A 4 -7.21 37.39 8.87
C ARG A 4 -6.12 36.32 8.76
N PHE A 5 -5.92 35.48 9.77
CA PHE A 5 -5.04 34.32 9.64
C PHE A 5 -5.84 33.10 9.13
N GLN A 6 -6.04 33.02 7.81
CA GLN A 6 -6.51 31.81 7.15
C GLN A 6 -5.67 31.54 5.90
N SER A 7 -4.72 30.64 6.03
CA SER A 7 -4.96 29.26 5.60
C SER A 7 -4.00 28.36 6.38
N GLU A 8 -4.55 27.47 7.21
CA GLU A 8 -3.82 26.27 7.57
C GLU A 8 -3.55 25.53 6.26
N SER A 9 -2.37 25.76 5.68
CA SER A 9 -1.80 24.87 4.69
C SER A 9 -1.59 23.54 5.40
N THR A 10 -2.64 22.71 5.42
CA THR A 10 -2.57 21.36 5.96
C THR A 10 -1.68 20.59 5.00
N LYS A 11 -0.36 20.73 5.13
CA LYS A 11 0.63 19.95 4.38
C LYS A 11 0.18 18.49 4.45
N ASN A 12 -0.15 17.91 3.30
CA ASN A 12 -0.41 16.48 3.24
C ASN A 12 0.91 15.82 3.59
N VAL A 13 1.00 15.23 4.79
CA VAL A 13 2.20 14.52 5.21
C VAL A 13 2.07 13.14 4.60
N THR A 14 2.56 13.00 3.36
CA THR A 14 2.64 11.70 2.69
C THR A 14 3.95 11.01 3.04
N HIS A 15 3.93 9.68 3.13
CA HIS A 15 5.10 8.86 3.40
C HIS A 15 5.02 7.56 2.60
N ALA A 16 6.14 7.14 2.01
CA ALA A 16 6.25 5.84 1.36
C ALA A 16 6.41 4.75 2.43
N ILE A 17 5.55 3.74 2.40
CA ILE A 17 5.56 2.62 3.33
C ILE A 17 5.47 1.29 2.58
N LEU A 18 6.12 0.27 3.11
CA LEU A 18 6.02 -1.08 2.57
C LEU A 18 4.75 -1.74 3.14
N GLY A 19 3.85 -2.14 2.25
CA GLY A 19 2.67 -2.93 2.56
C GLY A 19 2.88 -4.41 2.23
N LYS A 20 2.48 -5.28 3.14
CA LYS A 20 2.39 -6.73 2.93
C LYS A 20 0.93 -7.13 2.86
N ILE A 21 0.54 -7.76 1.75
CA ILE A 21 -0.81 -8.27 1.52
C ILE A 21 -0.81 -9.76 1.79
N HIS A 22 -1.40 -10.15 2.92
CA HIS A 22 -1.54 -11.54 3.33
C HIS A 22 -2.87 -12.10 2.86
N ASN A 23 -2.91 -13.43 2.68
CA ASN A 23 -4.10 -14.18 2.23
C ASN A 23 -4.63 -13.76 0.85
N LEU A 24 -3.80 -13.14 0.02
CA LEU A 24 -4.11 -12.89 -1.39
C LEU A 24 -3.74 -14.15 -2.19
N PRO A 25 -4.69 -14.82 -2.86
CA PRO A 25 -4.38 -16.00 -3.65
C PRO A 25 -3.38 -15.66 -4.78
N GLN A 26 -2.46 -16.59 -5.10
CA GLN A 26 -1.32 -16.32 -5.97
C GLN A 26 -1.72 -15.92 -7.40
N GLU A 27 -2.86 -16.39 -7.89
CA GLU A 27 -3.44 -16.01 -9.18
C GLU A 27 -3.80 -14.50 -9.26
N TYR A 28 -3.90 -13.83 -8.11
CA TYR A 28 -4.13 -12.38 -8.01
C TYR A 28 -2.82 -11.58 -7.94
N TRP A 29 -1.65 -12.21 -7.95
CA TRP A 29 -0.34 -11.55 -7.86
C TRP A 29 0.11 -10.97 -9.21
N SER A 30 -0.81 -10.32 -9.93
CA SER A 30 -0.44 -9.48 -11.05
C SER A 30 -0.30 -8.04 -10.56
N PRO A 31 0.64 -7.25 -11.11
CA PRO A 31 0.80 -5.84 -10.75
C PRO A 31 -0.51 -5.06 -10.83
N ARG A 32 -1.29 -5.29 -11.89
CA ARG A 32 -2.59 -4.64 -12.09
C ARG A 32 -3.57 -4.90 -10.94
N ILE A 33 -3.64 -6.14 -10.45
CA ILE A 33 -4.57 -6.50 -9.38
C ILE A 33 -4.07 -5.96 -8.04
N ILE A 34 -2.81 -6.17 -7.72
CA ILE A 34 -2.22 -5.68 -6.46
C ILE A 34 -2.36 -4.17 -6.37
N PHE A 35 -2.06 -3.44 -7.46
CA PHE A 35 -2.23 -2.00 -7.48
C PHE A 35 -3.70 -1.59 -7.33
N SER A 36 -4.64 -2.29 -7.96
CA SER A 36 -6.06 -2.02 -7.75
C SER A 36 -6.48 -2.18 -6.28
N ILE A 37 -5.93 -3.16 -5.56
CA ILE A 37 -6.22 -3.39 -4.14
C ILE A 37 -5.69 -2.23 -3.30
N VAL A 38 -4.41 -1.87 -3.46
CA VAL A 38 -3.79 -0.81 -2.65
C VAL A 38 -4.16 0.61 -3.08
N GLY A 39 -4.84 0.78 -4.21
CA GLY A 39 -5.36 2.09 -4.66
C GLY A 39 -6.44 2.67 -3.76
N GLY A 40 -7.11 1.84 -2.96
CA GLY A 40 -7.98 2.30 -1.89
C GLY A 40 -7.24 2.86 -0.68
N ILE A 41 -5.92 2.64 -0.59
CA ILE A 41 -5.08 3.04 0.56
C ILE A 41 -4.24 4.29 0.22
N GLY A 42 -3.66 4.33 -0.98
CA GLY A 42 -2.73 5.38 -1.39
C GLY A 42 -2.21 5.21 -2.81
N THR A 43 -1.12 5.92 -3.13
CA THR A 43 -0.51 5.90 -4.47
C THR A 43 0.51 4.78 -4.54
N GLN A 44 0.37 3.88 -5.51
CA GLN A 44 1.28 2.76 -5.69
C GLN A 44 2.59 3.22 -6.33
N ILE A 45 3.72 2.73 -5.82
CA ILE A 45 5.04 3.08 -6.32
C ILE A 45 5.67 1.89 -7.06
N ALA A 46 5.77 0.73 -6.40
CA ALA A 46 6.45 -0.43 -6.95
C ALA A 46 6.04 -1.74 -6.26
N LEU A 47 6.30 -2.88 -6.91
CA LEU A 47 6.28 -4.21 -6.30
C LEU A 47 7.71 -4.68 -6.06
N ASP A 48 7.88 -5.65 -5.15
CA ASP A 48 9.15 -6.37 -5.05
C ASP A 48 9.26 -7.49 -6.09
N ASP A 49 10.49 -7.90 -6.40
CA ASP A 49 10.76 -8.90 -7.45
C ASP A 49 10.10 -10.24 -7.18
N ALA A 50 10.01 -10.65 -5.91
CA ALA A 50 9.38 -11.92 -5.52
C ALA A 50 7.86 -11.91 -5.81
N THR A 51 7.20 -10.77 -5.58
CA THR A 51 5.78 -10.59 -5.91
C THR A 51 5.57 -10.53 -7.42
N ASP A 52 6.42 -9.79 -8.14
CA ASP A 52 6.29 -9.61 -9.59
C ASP A 52 6.54 -10.92 -10.36
N SER A 53 7.57 -11.67 -9.97
CA SER A 53 7.88 -12.99 -10.53
C SER A 53 6.94 -14.11 -10.03
N ARG A 54 6.04 -13.79 -9.09
CA ARG A 54 5.17 -14.75 -8.40
C ARG A 54 5.93 -15.94 -7.81
N SER A 55 7.20 -15.75 -7.48
CA SER A 55 8.06 -16.82 -6.96
C SER A 55 7.92 -16.85 -5.44
N PHE A 56 7.35 -17.94 -4.91
CA PHE A 56 7.21 -18.28 -3.48
C PHE A 56 6.92 -17.10 -2.51
N GLY A 57 5.73 -17.07 -1.90
CA GLY A 57 5.53 -16.13 -0.80
C GLY A 57 4.26 -16.33 0.01
N HIS A 58 4.39 -16.10 1.31
CA HIS A 58 3.28 -16.02 2.26
C HIS A 58 2.42 -14.76 2.06
N PHE A 59 2.96 -13.75 1.37
CA PHE A 59 2.33 -12.45 1.14
C PHE A 59 2.93 -11.74 -0.08
N ALA A 60 2.13 -10.90 -0.72
CA ALA A 60 2.58 -9.97 -1.75
C ALA A 60 3.12 -8.68 -1.10
N LYS A 61 4.18 -8.10 -1.64
CA LYS A 61 4.83 -6.88 -1.15
C LYS A 61 4.70 -5.75 -2.16
N VAL A 62 4.32 -4.57 -1.65
CA VAL A 62 4.10 -3.37 -2.46
C VAL A 62 4.51 -2.12 -1.70
N LEU A 63 5.21 -1.22 -2.38
CA LEU A 63 5.55 0.10 -1.87
C LEU A 63 4.42 1.08 -2.22
N VAL A 64 3.86 1.72 -1.20
CA VAL A 64 2.71 2.63 -1.34
C VAL A 64 3.00 3.95 -0.64
N GLU A 65 2.75 5.06 -1.31
CA GLU A 65 2.68 6.38 -0.69
C GLU A 65 1.32 6.57 -0.02
N ILE A 66 1.32 6.77 1.30
CA ILE A 66 0.10 6.95 2.10
C ILE A 66 0.05 8.33 2.73
N ASN A 67 -1.16 8.87 2.91
CA ASN A 67 -1.36 10.08 3.71
C ASN A 67 -1.50 9.71 5.19
N LEU A 68 -0.56 10.16 6.02
CA LEU A 68 -0.49 9.81 7.44
C LEU A 68 -1.65 10.37 8.28
N LYS A 69 -2.44 11.30 7.74
CA LYS A 69 -3.66 11.79 8.41
C LYS A 69 -4.81 10.80 8.34
N ASN A 70 -4.77 9.88 7.38
CA ASN A 70 -5.83 8.89 7.18
C ASN A 70 -5.57 7.67 8.06
N LYS A 71 -6.65 7.10 8.62
CA LYS A 71 -6.56 5.81 9.31
C LYS A 71 -6.28 4.73 8.27
N LEU A 72 -5.21 3.98 8.48
CA LEU A 72 -4.84 2.88 7.59
C LEU A 72 -5.71 1.65 7.87
N PRO A 73 -6.32 1.04 6.83
CA PRO A 73 -7.09 -0.19 7.00
C PRO A 73 -6.15 -1.37 7.24
N GLY A 74 -6.49 -2.23 8.20
CA GLY A 74 -5.79 -3.51 8.42
C GLY A 74 -6.30 -4.64 7.54
N GLN A 75 -7.46 -4.46 6.90
CA GLN A 75 -8.06 -5.42 5.97
C GLN A 75 -8.74 -4.70 4.82
N ILE A 76 -8.78 -5.33 3.65
CA ILE A 76 -9.45 -4.83 2.46
C ILE A 76 -10.36 -5.92 1.93
N LEU A 77 -11.61 -5.55 1.63
CA LEU A 77 -12.53 -6.41 0.90
C LEU A 77 -12.18 -6.34 -0.59
N VAL A 78 -11.86 -7.47 -1.19
CA VAL A 78 -11.63 -7.59 -2.63
C VAL A 78 -12.89 -8.17 -3.25
N GLU A 79 -13.54 -7.39 -4.13
CA GLU A 79 -14.76 -7.78 -4.84
C GLU A 79 -14.47 -8.12 -6.32
N ARG A 80 -15.10 -9.18 -6.79
CA ARG A 80 -15.20 -9.63 -8.18
C ARG A 80 -16.67 -9.95 -8.48
N GLU A 81 -16.99 -10.14 -9.77
CA GLU A 81 -18.37 -10.21 -10.29
C GLU A 81 -19.33 -11.06 -9.45
N ASP A 82 -18.89 -12.14 -8.80
CA ASP A 82 -19.71 -12.95 -7.88
C ASP A 82 -18.96 -13.47 -6.64
N PHE A 83 -17.82 -12.86 -6.30
CA PHE A 83 -16.97 -13.36 -5.20
C PHE A 83 -16.32 -12.21 -4.45
N ALA A 84 -16.32 -12.29 -3.12
CA ALA A 84 -15.67 -11.32 -2.27
C ALA A 84 -14.92 -12.00 -1.12
N PHE A 85 -13.73 -11.50 -0.81
CA PHE A 85 -12.92 -12.01 0.28
C PHE A 85 -12.08 -10.90 0.91
N PHE A 86 -11.73 -11.07 2.19
CA PHE A 86 -10.86 -10.14 2.89
C PHE A 86 -9.40 -10.54 2.72
N VAL A 87 -8.55 -9.55 2.43
CA VAL A 87 -7.10 -9.65 2.57
C VAL A 87 -6.63 -8.82 3.73
N SER A 88 -5.56 -9.26 4.41
CA SER A 88 -4.98 -8.51 5.53
C SER A 88 -3.80 -7.68 5.04
N ILE A 89 -3.73 -6.42 5.47
CA ILE A 89 -2.65 -5.49 5.15
C ILE A 89 -1.83 -5.22 6.40
N GLU A 90 -0.55 -5.52 6.32
CA GLU A 90 0.43 -5.16 7.33
C GLU A 90 1.34 -4.06 6.79
N TYR A 91 1.51 -2.99 7.58
CA TYR A 91 2.37 -1.87 7.23
C TYR A 91 3.70 -2.02 7.97
N GLU A 92 4.76 -2.25 7.21
CA GLU A 92 6.10 -2.33 7.77
C GLU A 92 6.64 -0.92 7.96
N LYS A 93 7.03 -0.57 9.18
CA LYS A 93 7.81 0.65 9.46
C LYS A 93 9.21 0.47 8.88
N SER A 94 9.35 0.66 7.59
CA SER A 94 10.67 0.68 6.97
C SER A 94 11.32 2.02 7.29
N THR A 95 12.37 2.00 8.09
CA THR A 95 13.20 3.18 8.38
C THR A 95 14.08 3.57 7.19
N CYS A 96 14.04 2.84 6.07
CA CYS A 96 14.99 3.06 4.98
C CYS A 96 14.43 2.67 3.60
N PHE A 97 13.91 3.66 2.87
CA PHE A 97 13.66 3.61 1.42
C PHE A 97 14.94 3.19 0.64
N LEU A 98 16.13 3.52 1.14
CA LEU A 98 17.41 3.20 0.50
C LEU A 98 17.78 1.71 0.56
N SER A 99 17.34 0.99 1.60
CA SER A 99 17.60 -0.46 1.70
C SER A 99 16.77 -1.29 0.72
N TRP A 100 15.63 -0.75 0.25
CA TRP A 100 14.79 -1.42 -0.75
C TRP A 100 15.37 -1.25 -2.16
N MET A 101 15.82 -0.05 -2.52
CA MET A 101 16.46 0.23 -3.81
C MET A 101 17.82 -0.47 -3.98
N SER A 102 18.47 -0.91 -2.91
CA SER A 102 19.77 -1.59 -2.99
C SER A 102 19.66 -3.10 -3.23
N ASN A 103 18.46 -3.67 -3.16
CA ASN A 103 18.19 -5.11 -3.35
C ASN A 103 17.34 -5.38 -4.61
N HIS A 104 17.14 -4.37 -5.46
CA HIS A 104 16.54 -4.41 -6.79
C HIS A 104 17.50 -3.69 -7.76
#